data_AF-A0A9W6U8Q2-F1
#
_entry.id   AF-A0A9W6U8Q2-F1
#
_cell.length_a   1.000
_cell.length_b   1.000
_cell.length_c   1.000
_cell.angle_alpha   90.00
_cell.angle_beta   90.00
_cell.angle_gamma   90.00
#
_symmetry.space_group_name_H-M   'P 1'
#
loop_
_entity.id
_entity.type
_entity.pdbx_description
1 polymer ?
#
loop_
_entity_poly.entity_id
_entity_poly.type
_entity_poly.pdbx_seq_one_letter_code
_entity_poly.pdbx_strand_id
1 'polypeptide(L)'
;MLIAAEKVPTTKKLATQIQAAQTMRWLHAEEPKTPAQVFKLLKLDKEGLVLFQNPLFGAWMQYTDDFRRIHFGNKLTTISTLRRYYRDDVLAKMILAASKSQGTANIGARLYAELLRTWFINKFSPENVFKLLKLDRAGDTFFENPLFTVWLKYVKYVNDADPKQKINLLTTLTTVIRERDLAKAFIVGKNVPELKNIASKLQTAQLRSWLSAKKDPVEVFYLLRAIEGGEGAALYTTYISAFKAASSKRKTTNTKT
;
A
#
# COMPACT_ATOMS: atom_id res chain seq x y z
N MET A 1 25.97 21.48 10.81
CA MET A 1 27.11 22.36 10.46
C MET A 1 27.55 22.17 9.01
N LEU A 2 28.00 20.98 8.58
CA LEU A 2 28.56 20.80 7.23
C LEU A 2 27.56 21.08 6.08
N ILE A 3 26.30 20.64 6.17
CA ILE A 3 25.27 20.99 5.16
C ILE A 3 25.03 22.51 5.05
N ALA A 4 25.11 23.25 6.16
CA ALA A 4 24.95 24.70 6.12
C ALA A 4 26.17 25.37 5.48
N ALA A 5 27.38 24.88 5.80
CA ALA A 5 28.63 25.34 5.22
C ALA A 5 28.75 25.02 3.71
N GLU A 6 28.07 23.97 3.22
CA GLU A 6 28.01 23.64 1.80
C GLU A 6 27.21 24.67 0.97
N LYS A 7 26.25 25.36 1.60
CA LYS A 7 25.45 26.41 0.95
C LYS A 7 26.21 27.74 0.80
N VAL A 8 27.34 27.91 1.48
CA VAL A 8 28.14 29.14 1.45
C VAL A 8 29.32 28.93 0.48
N PRO A 9 29.47 29.75 -0.58
CA PRO A 9 30.47 29.51 -1.63
C PRO A 9 31.91 29.35 -1.12
N THR A 10 32.31 30.13 -0.12
CA THR A 10 33.68 30.13 0.43
C THR A 10 34.01 28.88 1.26
N THR A 11 33.01 28.27 1.91
CA THR A 11 33.20 27.07 2.74
C THR A 11 32.77 25.78 2.05
N LYS A 12 32.12 25.88 0.88
CA LYS A 12 31.56 24.74 0.15
C LYS A 12 32.58 23.64 -0.12
N LYS A 13 33.74 23.99 -0.69
CA LYS A 13 34.79 23.02 -1.05
C LYS A 13 35.26 22.23 0.17
N LEU A 14 35.57 22.92 1.27
CA LEU A 14 36.04 22.29 2.50
C LEU A 14 34.95 21.43 3.14
N ALA A 15 33.71 21.92 3.17
CA ALA A 15 32.57 21.16 3.70
C ALA A 15 32.37 19.84 2.94
N THR A 16 32.38 19.88 1.60
CA THR A 16 32.26 18.68 0.76
C THR A 16 33.41 17.70 0.97
N GLN A 17 34.65 18.19 1.09
CA GLN A 17 35.81 17.34 1.36
C GLN A 17 35.71 16.64 2.73
N ILE A 18 35.31 17.37 3.77
CA ILE A 18 35.12 16.78 5.10
C ILE A 18 33.99 15.75 5.09
N GLN A 19 32.86 16.04 4.43
CA GLN A 19 31.75 15.09 4.27
C GLN A 19 32.21 13.81 3.54
N ALA A 20 32.97 13.94 2.45
CA ALA A 20 33.49 12.80 1.71
C ALA A 20 34.44 11.94 2.55
N ALA A 21 35.40 12.58 3.24
CA ALA A 21 36.35 11.89 4.11
C ALA A 21 35.63 11.15 5.26
N GLN A 22 34.61 11.77 5.85
CA GLN A 22 33.83 11.14 6.91
C GLN A 22 33.02 9.95 6.40
N THR A 23 32.35 10.07 5.26
CA THR A 23 31.62 8.96 4.61
C THR A 23 32.54 7.80 4.28
N MET A 24 33.71 8.06 3.67
CA MET A 24 34.70 7.02 3.36
C MET A 24 35.17 6.29 4.63
N ARG A 25 35.46 7.04 5.70
CA ARG A 25 35.86 6.44 6.98
C ARG A 25 34.77 5.56 7.57
N TRP A 26 33.50 5.95 7.47
CA TRP A 26 32.39 5.13 7.97
C TRP A 26 32.14 3.87 7.14
N LEU A 27 32.33 3.94 5.82
CA LEU A 27 32.09 2.81 4.90
C LEU A 27 33.20 1.76 4.93
N HIS A 28 34.45 2.18 5.13
CA HIS A 28 35.65 1.35 4.96
C HIS A 28 36.42 1.06 6.26
N ALA A 29 35.89 1.42 7.43
CA ALA A 29 36.47 1.01 8.70
C ALA A 29 36.47 -0.53 8.85
N GLU A 30 37.33 -1.06 9.73
CA GLU A 30 37.32 -2.48 10.13
C GLU A 30 35.92 -2.92 10.61
N GLU A 31 35.23 -2.02 11.32
CA GLU A 31 33.80 -2.12 11.63
C GLU A 31 33.02 -1.01 10.91
N PRO A 32 32.48 -1.28 9.71
CA PRO A 32 31.69 -0.32 8.95
C PRO A 32 30.44 0.13 9.70
N LYS A 33 30.13 1.43 9.67
CA LYS A 33 28.90 1.92 10.31
C LYS A 33 27.69 1.54 9.45
N THR A 34 26.80 0.75 10.02
CA THR A 34 25.56 0.37 9.35
C THR A 34 24.68 1.60 9.07
N PRO A 35 23.78 1.53 8.06
CA PRO A 35 22.81 2.58 7.80
C PRO A 35 22.02 3.02 9.04
N ALA A 36 21.65 2.07 9.91
CA ALA A 36 20.91 2.36 11.14
C ALA A 36 21.75 3.13 12.19
N GLN A 37 23.07 2.87 12.27
CA GLN A 37 23.97 3.63 13.14
C GLN A 37 24.16 5.05 12.63
N VAL A 38 24.38 5.22 11.32
CA VAL A 38 24.53 6.55 10.72
C VAL A 38 23.23 7.35 10.82
N PHE A 39 22.06 6.71 10.67
CA PHE A 39 20.76 7.35 10.87
C PHE A 39 20.64 8.01 12.26
N LYS A 40 21.05 7.30 13.31
CA LYS A 40 21.07 7.82 14.68
C LYS A 40 22.15 8.89 14.91
N LEU A 41 23.35 8.72 14.32
CA LEU A 41 24.42 9.72 14.41
C LEU A 41 24.00 11.06 13.82
N LEU A 42 23.23 11.02 12.72
CA LEU A 42 22.64 12.18 12.08
C LEU A 42 21.36 12.69 12.80
N LYS A 43 20.98 12.07 13.91
CA LYS A 43 19.78 12.36 14.71
C LYS A 43 18.46 12.26 13.93
N LEU A 44 18.45 11.54 12.82
CA LEU A 44 17.28 11.38 11.96
C LEU A 44 16.17 10.55 12.64
N ASP A 45 16.51 9.77 13.67
CA ASP A 45 15.53 9.06 14.50
C ASP A 45 14.67 9.97 15.37
N LYS A 46 15.03 11.26 15.48
CA LYS A 46 14.30 12.26 16.28
C LYS A 46 13.35 13.13 15.46
N GLU A 47 13.42 13.06 14.13
CA GLU A 47 12.67 13.96 13.23
C GLU A 47 11.17 13.61 13.15
N GLY A 48 10.77 12.39 13.52
CA GLY A 48 9.39 11.95 13.44
C GLY A 48 8.79 12.11 12.04
N LEU A 49 7.59 12.70 11.95
CA LEU A 49 6.83 12.75 10.70
C LEU A 49 7.39 13.72 9.64
N VAL A 50 8.31 14.62 10.01
CA VAL A 50 8.93 15.60 9.08
C VAL A 50 10.28 15.13 8.52
N LEU A 51 10.68 13.87 8.82
CA LEU A 51 11.95 13.27 8.43
C LEU A 51 12.40 13.56 6.99
N PHE A 52 11.49 13.45 6.01
CA PHE A 52 11.84 13.58 4.60
C PHE A 52 12.14 15.03 4.17
N GLN A 53 11.83 16.01 5.02
CA GLN A 53 12.18 17.41 4.81
C GLN A 53 13.58 17.73 5.36
N ASN A 54 14.14 16.84 6.19
CA ASN A 54 15.47 17.03 6.74
C ASN A 54 16.52 16.94 5.63
N PRO A 55 17.38 17.96 5.45
CA PRO A 55 18.36 17.97 4.36
C PRO A 55 19.43 16.87 4.46
N LEU A 56 19.64 16.30 5.66
CA LEU A 56 20.55 15.16 5.86
C LEU A 56 19.95 13.84 5.38
N PHE A 57 18.63 13.76 5.19
CA PHE A 57 17.96 12.51 4.82
C PHE A 57 18.43 11.98 3.45
N GLY A 58 18.54 12.87 2.46
CA GLY A 58 19.04 12.50 1.13
C GLY A 58 20.48 11.99 1.15
N ALA A 59 21.35 12.65 1.93
CA ALA A 59 22.74 12.21 2.12
C ALA A 59 22.82 10.85 2.83
N TRP A 60 21.95 10.59 3.82
CA TRP A 60 21.85 9.30 4.47
C TRP A 60 21.32 8.18 3.56
N MET A 61 20.38 8.49 2.66
CA MET A 61 19.94 7.54 1.64
C MET A 61 21.10 7.14 0.72
N GLN A 62 21.88 8.12 0.25
CA GLN A 62 23.07 7.86 -0.57
C GLN A 62 24.09 7.00 0.19
N TYR A 63 24.36 7.32 1.46
CA TYR A 63 25.20 6.49 2.32
C TYR A 63 24.72 5.04 2.40
N THR A 64 23.40 4.84 2.50
CA THR A 64 22.78 3.51 2.56
C THR A 64 22.98 2.73 1.26
N ASP A 65 22.89 3.40 0.12
CA ASP A 65 23.16 2.80 -1.19
C ASP A 65 24.63 2.38 -1.34
N ASP A 66 25.55 3.28 -0.97
CA ASP A 66 26.99 3.01 -1.01
C ASP A 66 27.39 1.88 -0.06
N PHE A 67 26.82 1.86 1.15
CA PHE A 67 27.02 0.77 2.10
C PHE A 67 26.60 -0.58 1.49
N ARG A 68 25.43 -0.64 0.84
CA ARG A 68 24.93 -1.88 0.22
C ARG A 68 25.75 -2.30 -1.00
N ARG A 69 26.34 -1.34 -1.71
CA ARG A 69 27.24 -1.58 -2.85
C ARG A 69 28.61 -2.07 -2.40
N ILE A 70 29.10 -1.66 -1.24
CA ILE A 70 30.41 -2.13 -0.73
C ILE A 70 30.24 -3.46 0.02
N HIS A 71 29.23 -3.55 0.87
CA HIS A 71 28.97 -4.69 1.75
C HIS A 71 27.85 -5.56 1.19
N PHE A 72 28.10 -6.22 0.05
CA PHE A 72 27.07 -6.98 -0.68
C PHE A 72 26.38 -8.07 0.15
N GLY A 73 25.17 -8.46 -0.28
CA GLY A 73 24.39 -9.55 0.33
C GLY A 73 23.59 -9.18 1.58
N ASN A 74 23.73 -7.95 2.10
CA ASN A 74 22.96 -7.50 3.25
C ASN A 74 21.53 -7.03 2.90
N LYS A 75 20.64 -7.00 3.91
CA LYS A 75 19.24 -6.56 3.80
C LYS A 75 18.99 -5.15 4.38
N LEU A 76 20.04 -4.34 4.55
CA LEU A 76 20.01 -3.03 5.20
C LEU A 76 19.67 -1.92 4.19
N THR A 77 18.43 -1.92 3.70
CA THR A 77 17.90 -0.88 2.81
C THR A 77 17.43 0.35 3.59
N THR A 78 17.17 1.43 2.86
CA THR A 78 16.52 2.63 3.39
C THR A 78 15.22 2.27 4.09
N ILE A 79 14.33 1.54 3.40
CA ILE A 79 13.05 1.10 3.95
C ILE A 79 13.22 0.16 5.15
N SER A 80 14.16 -0.79 5.13
CA SER A 80 14.34 -1.70 6.27
C SER A 80 14.85 -0.99 7.52
N THR A 81 15.60 0.10 7.35
CA THR A 81 15.97 0.98 8.47
C THR A 81 14.77 1.78 8.97
N LEU A 82 13.99 2.40 8.08
CA LEU A 82 12.81 3.19 8.45
C LEU A 82 11.75 2.36 9.18
N ARG A 83 11.53 1.10 8.77
CA ARG A 83 10.59 0.17 9.41
C ARG A 83 10.97 -0.22 10.84
N ARG A 84 12.17 0.12 11.31
CA ARG A 84 12.56 0.00 12.73
C ARG A 84 11.97 1.10 13.61
N TYR A 85 11.60 2.23 13.02
CA TYR A 85 11.10 3.42 13.73
C TYR A 85 9.64 3.72 13.42
N TYR A 86 9.17 3.35 12.22
CA TYR A 86 7.82 3.63 11.76
C TYR A 86 7.09 2.32 11.44
N ARG A 87 5.86 2.20 11.95
CA ARG A 87 4.92 1.18 11.49
C ARG A 87 4.60 1.39 10.00
N ASP A 88 4.29 0.31 9.29
CA ASP A 88 4.08 0.34 7.84
C ASP A 88 2.96 1.31 7.38
N ASP A 89 1.85 1.42 8.11
CA ASP A 89 0.79 2.41 7.84
C ASP A 89 1.25 3.87 8.01
N VAL A 90 2.07 4.14 9.03
CA VAL A 90 2.64 5.47 9.27
C VAL A 90 3.65 5.80 8.18
N LEU A 91 4.57 4.88 7.91
CA LEU A 91 5.60 5.05 6.89
C LEU A 91 4.99 5.24 5.49
N ALA A 92 3.99 4.44 5.13
CA ALA A 92 3.29 4.58 3.85
C ALA A 92 2.57 5.93 3.73
N LYS A 93 1.97 6.46 4.81
CA LYS A 93 1.37 7.80 4.81
C LYS A 93 2.42 8.89 4.62
N MET A 94 3.55 8.80 5.34
CA MET A 94 4.65 9.75 5.18
C MET A 94 5.19 9.75 3.75
N ILE A 95 5.39 8.58 3.14
CA ILE A 95 5.89 8.44 1.77
C ILE A 95 4.88 8.98 0.76
N LEU A 96 3.59 8.67 0.93
CA LEU A 96 2.53 9.17 0.06
C LEU A 96 2.38 10.70 0.14
N ALA A 97 2.56 11.29 1.33
CA ALA A 97 2.59 12.74 1.48
C ALA A 97 3.82 13.34 0.80
N ALA A 98 5.00 12.74 1.00
CA ALA A 98 6.23 13.20 0.38
C ALA A 98 6.20 13.14 -1.15
N SER A 99 5.59 12.11 -1.74
CA SER A 99 5.46 11.99 -3.20
C SER A 99 4.55 13.05 -3.83
N LYS A 100 3.72 13.72 -3.03
CA LYS A 100 2.80 14.78 -3.47
C LYS A 100 3.33 16.20 -3.22
N SER A 101 4.41 16.35 -2.44
CA SER A 101 4.98 17.66 -2.08
C SER A 101 6.18 17.99 -2.97
N GLN A 102 6.20 19.20 -3.53
CA GLN A 102 7.21 19.64 -4.51
C GLN A 102 8.65 19.46 -4.02
N GLY A 103 8.94 19.78 -2.75
CA GLY A 103 10.29 19.68 -2.19
C GLY A 103 10.77 18.24 -1.89
N THR A 104 9.85 17.28 -1.80
CA THR A 104 10.15 15.89 -1.43
C THR A 104 9.69 14.87 -2.45
N ALA A 105 9.14 15.30 -3.59
CA ALA A 105 8.49 14.42 -4.58
C ALA A 105 9.43 13.31 -5.07
N ASN A 106 10.68 13.63 -5.38
CA ASN A 106 11.68 12.65 -5.84
C ASN A 106 12.01 11.61 -4.75
N ILE A 107 12.17 12.05 -3.50
CA ILE A 107 12.41 11.17 -2.36
C ILE A 107 11.18 10.27 -2.14
N GLY A 108 9.98 10.86 -2.14
CA GLY A 108 8.72 10.15 -1.99
C GLY A 108 8.52 9.08 -3.06
N ALA A 109 8.73 9.43 -4.34
CA ALA A 109 8.60 8.49 -5.46
C ALA A 109 9.59 7.31 -5.34
N ARG A 110 10.86 7.60 -5.00
CA ARG A 110 11.88 6.57 -4.78
C ARG A 110 11.50 5.64 -3.62
N LEU A 111 11.17 6.21 -2.45
CA LEU A 111 10.78 5.43 -1.27
C LEU A 111 9.51 4.63 -1.50
N TYR A 112 8.57 5.15 -2.30
CA TYR A 112 7.36 4.43 -2.66
C TYR A 112 7.69 3.14 -3.43
N ALA A 113 8.55 3.22 -4.45
CA ALA A 113 9.00 2.06 -5.20
C ALA A 113 9.78 1.07 -4.31
N GLU A 114 10.66 1.58 -3.45
CA GLU A 114 11.41 0.74 -2.50
C GLU A 114 10.49 0.04 -1.47
N LEU A 115 9.42 0.69 -1.03
CA LEU A 115 8.46 0.12 -0.07
C LEU A 115 7.73 -1.07 -0.69
N LEU A 116 7.18 -0.91 -1.90
CA LEU A 116 6.51 -2.00 -2.61
C LEU A 116 7.46 -3.19 -2.85
N ARG A 117 8.68 -2.89 -3.32
CA ARG A 117 9.72 -3.91 -3.52
C ARG A 117 10.10 -4.61 -2.23
N THR A 118 10.18 -3.88 -1.11
CA THR A 118 10.51 -4.44 0.20
C THR A 118 9.43 -5.41 0.68
N TRP A 119 8.14 -5.07 0.54
CA TRP A 119 7.06 -6.01 0.87
C TRP A 119 7.10 -7.25 -0.02
N PHE A 120 7.36 -7.09 -1.32
CA PHE A 120 7.43 -8.19 -2.26
C PHE A 120 8.60 -9.16 -1.97
N ILE A 121 9.82 -8.64 -1.79
CA ILE A 121 11.02 -9.45 -1.48
C ILE A 121 10.86 -10.19 -0.14
N ASN A 122 10.19 -9.56 0.83
CA ASN A 122 9.87 -10.18 2.11
C ASN A 122 8.66 -11.13 2.05
N LYS A 123 8.13 -11.41 0.85
CA LYS A 123 7.02 -12.35 0.59
C LYS A 123 5.75 -12.02 1.35
N PHE A 124 5.46 -10.73 1.57
CA PHE A 124 4.19 -10.35 2.19
C PHE A 124 3.06 -10.52 1.19
N SER A 125 2.04 -11.29 1.56
CA SER A 125 0.85 -11.41 0.72
C SER A 125 0.07 -10.08 0.68
N PRO A 126 -0.76 -9.85 -0.35
CA PRO A 126 -1.70 -8.75 -0.38
C PRO A 126 -2.54 -8.61 0.88
N GLU A 127 -3.01 -9.73 1.46
CA GLU A 127 -3.78 -9.78 2.71
C GLU A 127 -2.95 -9.24 3.89
N ASN A 128 -1.68 -9.63 3.98
CA ASN A 128 -0.78 -9.16 5.01
C ASN A 128 -0.51 -7.65 4.87
N VAL A 129 -0.26 -7.17 3.66
CA VAL A 129 -0.04 -5.73 3.42
C VAL A 129 -1.31 -4.93 3.71
N PHE A 130 -2.50 -5.46 3.43
CA PHE A 130 -3.77 -4.81 3.78
C PHE A 130 -3.86 -4.54 5.29
N LYS A 131 -3.49 -5.53 6.12
CA LYS A 131 -3.45 -5.42 7.59
C LYS A 131 -2.29 -4.55 8.10
N LEU A 132 -1.12 -4.59 7.45
CA LEU A 132 0.00 -3.71 7.78
C LEU A 132 -0.38 -2.23 7.61
N LEU A 133 -1.17 -1.93 6.58
CA LEU A 133 -1.72 -0.60 6.29
C LEU A 133 -2.95 -0.23 7.13
N LYS A 134 -3.38 -1.11 8.05
CA LYS A 134 -4.56 -0.92 8.91
C LYS A 134 -5.86 -0.68 8.16
N LEU A 135 -5.96 -1.17 6.93
CA LEU A 135 -7.18 -1.06 6.11
C LEU A 135 -8.29 -1.98 6.63
N ASP A 136 -7.92 -3.09 7.29
CA ASP A 136 -8.83 -4.01 7.98
C ASP A 136 -9.60 -3.32 9.12
N ARG A 137 -8.95 -2.37 9.80
CA ARG A 137 -9.56 -1.60 10.90
C ARG A 137 -10.50 -0.49 10.42
N ALA A 138 -10.43 -0.12 9.14
CA ALA A 138 -11.36 0.85 8.56
C ALA A 138 -12.73 0.24 8.23
N GLY A 139 -12.90 -1.09 8.30
CA GLY A 139 -14.20 -1.73 8.16
C GLY A 139 -14.82 -1.48 6.79
N ASP A 140 -15.91 -0.72 6.73
CA ASP A 140 -16.62 -0.37 5.50
C ASP A 140 -16.14 0.94 4.84
N THR A 141 -15.20 1.67 5.45
CA THR A 141 -14.67 2.94 4.92
C THR A 141 -13.26 2.83 4.35
N PHE A 142 -12.73 1.63 4.15
CA PHE A 142 -11.35 1.46 3.65
C PHE A 142 -11.11 2.10 2.27
N PHE A 143 -12.15 2.27 1.44
CA PHE A 143 -12.06 3.00 0.17
C PHE A 143 -11.73 4.50 0.35
N GLU A 144 -12.13 5.09 1.48
CA GLU A 144 -11.85 6.49 1.81
C GLU A 144 -10.43 6.67 2.38
N ASN A 145 -9.81 5.58 2.83
CA ASN A 145 -8.45 5.61 3.32
C ASN A 145 -7.46 5.72 2.13
N PRO A 146 -6.62 6.77 2.06
CA PRO A 146 -5.69 6.96 0.95
C PRO A 146 -4.69 5.81 0.80
N LEU A 147 -4.42 5.05 1.88
CA LEU A 147 -3.56 3.86 1.83
C LEU A 147 -4.16 2.71 1.02
N PHE A 148 -5.45 2.72 0.71
CA PHE A 148 -6.04 1.73 -0.19
C PHE A 148 -5.47 1.85 -1.61
N THR A 149 -5.17 3.06 -2.08
CA THR A 149 -4.47 3.24 -3.36
C THR A 149 -3.05 2.67 -3.33
N VAL A 150 -2.37 2.75 -2.19
CA VAL A 150 -1.05 2.15 -1.97
C VAL A 150 -1.14 0.63 -2.04
N TRP A 151 -2.14 0.06 -1.38
CA TRP A 151 -2.42 -1.36 -1.44
C TRP A 151 -2.75 -1.86 -2.85
N LEU A 152 -3.59 -1.14 -3.62
CA LEU A 152 -3.88 -1.47 -5.01
C LEU A 152 -2.61 -1.47 -5.89
N LYS A 153 -1.71 -0.51 -5.66
CA LYS A 153 -0.41 -0.48 -6.34
C LYS A 153 0.47 -1.67 -5.94
N TYR A 154 0.41 -2.11 -4.70
CA TYR A 154 1.10 -3.33 -4.27
C TYR A 154 0.54 -4.58 -4.94
N VAL A 155 -0.78 -4.76 -4.99
CA VAL A 155 -1.40 -5.89 -5.70
C VAL A 155 -0.98 -5.92 -7.18
N LYS A 156 -0.99 -4.75 -7.83
CA LYS A 156 -0.49 -4.63 -9.20
C LYS A 156 1.00 -5.02 -9.30
N TYR A 157 1.84 -4.54 -8.39
CA TYR A 157 3.26 -4.86 -8.36
C TYR A 157 3.51 -6.37 -8.26
N VAL A 158 2.76 -7.08 -7.41
CA VAL A 158 2.89 -8.54 -7.27
C VAL A 158 2.45 -9.25 -8.57
N ASN A 159 1.29 -8.88 -9.14
CA ASN A 159 0.80 -9.47 -10.39
C ASN A 159 1.75 -9.24 -11.58
N ASP A 160 2.38 -8.06 -11.65
CA ASP A 160 3.33 -7.72 -12.71
C ASP A 160 4.66 -8.48 -12.52
N ALA A 161 5.07 -8.74 -11.27
CA ALA A 161 6.31 -9.45 -10.94
C ALA A 161 6.21 -10.98 -11.03
N ASP A 162 5.03 -11.55 -10.82
CA ASP A 162 4.75 -12.98 -11.03
C ASP A 162 3.45 -13.19 -11.82
N PRO A 163 3.53 -13.28 -13.17
CA PRO A 163 2.36 -13.48 -14.02
C PRO A 163 1.59 -14.79 -13.76
N LYS A 164 2.22 -15.78 -13.10
CA LYS A 164 1.55 -17.03 -12.71
C LYS A 164 0.65 -16.81 -11.49
N GLN A 165 0.99 -15.85 -10.65
CA GLN A 165 0.21 -15.46 -9.48
C GLN A 165 -0.82 -14.39 -9.88
N LYS A 166 -1.99 -14.81 -10.36
CA LYS A 166 -3.11 -13.88 -10.62
C LYS A 166 -3.90 -13.61 -9.34
N ILE A 167 -3.55 -12.54 -8.63
CA ILE A 167 -4.28 -12.12 -7.43
C ILE A 167 -5.67 -11.60 -7.84
N ASN A 168 -6.70 -12.21 -7.28
CA ASN A 168 -8.08 -11.75 -7.40
C ASN A 168 -8.41 -10.78 -6.25
N LEU A 169 -8.65 -9.51 -6.60
CA LEU A 169 -8.95 -8.46 -5.62
C LEU A 169 -10.17 -8.79 -4.73
N LEU A 170 -11.25 -9.32 -5.32
CA LEU A 170 -12.46 -9.64 -4.55
C LEU A 170 -12.15 -10.76 -3.55
N THR A 171 -11.50 -11.83 -3.99
CA THR A 171 -11.13 -12.95 -3.13
C THR A 171 -10.24 -12.50 -1.98
N THR A 172 -9.18 -11.75 -2.28
CA THR A 172 -8.29 -11.19 -1.26
C THR A 172 -9.07 -10.34 -0.25
N LEU A 173 -9.94 -9.43 -0.71
CA LEU A 173 -10.74 -8.59 0.19
C LEU A 173 -11.69 -9.41 1.07
N THR A 174 -12.32 -10.47 0.54
CA THR A 174 -13.19 -11.36 1.33
C THR A 174 -12.45 -12.14 2.43
N THR A 175 -11.12 -12.30 2.31
CA THR A 175 -10.32 -12.96 3.36
C THR A 175 -9.97 -12.03 4.53
N VAL A 176 -10.00 -10.71 4.32
CA VAL A 176 -9.54 -9.72 5.31
C VAL A 176 -10.65 -8.83 5.84
N ILE A 177 -11.76 -8.68 5.11
CA ILE A 177 -12.94 -7.93 5.52
C ILE A 177 -14.14 -8.87 5.58
N ARG A 178 -14.96 -8.72 6.62
CA ARG A 178 -16.23 -9.45 6.74
C ARG A 178 -17.14 -9.11 5.56
N GLU A 179 -17.77 -10.11 4.98
CA GLU A 179 -18.57 -9.97 3.76
C GLU A 179 -19.62 -8.85 3.81
N ARG A 180 -20.29 -8.69 4.97
CA ARG A 180 -21.26 -7.61 5.21
C ARG A 180 -20.63 -6.22 5.11
N ASP A 181 -19.47 -6.03 5.75
CA ASP A 181 -18.75 -4.76 5.74
C ASP A 181 -18.20 -4.49 4.33
N LEU A 182 -17.77 -5.54 3.63
CA LEU A 182 -17.27 -5.46 2.26
C LEU A 182 -18.36 -5.04 1.26
N ALA A 183 -19.56 -5.62 1.36
CA ALA A 183 -20.70 -5.24 0.52
C ALA A 183 -21.06 -3.76 0.69
N LYS A 184 -21.08 -3.27 1.93
CA LYS A 184 -21.28 -1.85 2.22
C LYS A 184 -20.11 -0.99 1.72
N ALA A 185 -18.88 -1.46 1.87
CA ALA A 185 -17.69 -0.73 1.40
C ALA A 185 -17.72 -0.48 -0.12
N PHE A 186 -18.23 -1.42 -0.92
CA PHE A 186 -18.34 -1.21 -2.36
C PHE A 186 -19.40 -0.15 -2.74
N ILE A 187 -20.46 -0.02 -1.96
CA ILE A 187 -21.44 1.07 -2.12
C ILE A 187 -20.76 2.42 -1.79
N VAL A 188 -20.13 2.52 -0.62
CA VAL A 188 -19.41 3.73 -0.18
C VAL A 188 -18.32 4.12 -1.17
N GLY A 189 -17.53 3.16 -1.64
CA GLY A 189 -16.43 3.38 -2.58
C GLY A 189 -16.85 3.96 -3.93
N LYS A 190 -18.13 3.84 -4.32
CA LYS A 190 -18.65 4.47 -5.56
C LYS A 190 -18.76 5.99 -5.44
N ASN A 191 -18.78 6.51 -4.22
CA ASN A 191 -18.77 7.95 -3.94
C ASN A 191 -17.35 8.53 -3.92
N VAL A 192 -16.31 7.70 -3.96
CA VAL A 192 -14.91 8.14 -4.09
C VAL A 192 -14.57 8.25 -5.59
N PRO A 193 -14.41 9.46 -6.16
CA PRO A 193 -14.34 9.64 -7.62
C PRO A 193 -13.24 8.81 -8.29
N GLU A 194 -12.05 8.78 -7.70
CA GLU A 194 -10.89 8.04 -8.21
C GLU A 194 -11.07 6.51 -8.16
N LEU A 195 -11.96 6.01 -7.29
CA LEU A 195 -12.15 4.58 -7.04
C LEU A 195 -13.51 4.06 -7.51
N LYS A 196 -14.39 4.92 -8.01
CA LYS A 196 -15.75 4.58 -8.44
C LYS A 196 -15.81 3.38 -9.38
N ASN A 197 -14.90 3.34 -10.36
CA ASN A 197 -14.84 2.23 -11.33
C ASN A 197 -14.41 0.91 -10.66
N ILE A 198 -13.43 0.97 -9.76
CA ILE A 198 -12.94 -0.22 -9.03
C ILE A 198 -14.05 -0.75 -8.11
N ALA A 199 -14.69 0.14 -7.34
CA ALA A 199 -15.80 -0.21 -6.46
C ALA A 199 -16.97 -0.84 -7.24
N SER A 200 -17.36 -0.24 -8.38
CA SER A 200 -18.44 -0.77 -9.23
C SER A 200 -18.13 -2.15 -9.81
N LYS A 201 -16.88 -2.38 -10.25
CA LYS A 201 -16.42 -3.69 -10.75
C LYS A 201 -16.42 -4.74 -9.64
N LEU A 202 -15.96 -4.39 -8.45
CA LEU A 202 -15.96 -5.28 -7.29
C LEU A 202 -17.38 -5.62 -6.82
N GLN A 203 -18.28 -4.64 -6.78
CA GLN A 203 -19.71 -4.84 -6.49
C GLN A 203 -20.36 -5.81 -7.51
N THR A 204 -20.09 -5.60 -8.80
CA THR A 204 -20.58 -6.48 -9.87
C THR A 204 -20.03 -7.91 -9.72
N ALA A 205 -18.73 -8.04 -9.43
CA ALA A 205 -18.10 -9.33 -9.21
C ALA A 205 -18.65 -10.05 -7.97
N GLN A 206 -18.94 -9.32 -6.89
CA GLN A 206 -19.57 -9.85 -5.69
C GLN A 206 -20.97 -10.39 -5.97
N LEU A 207 -21.83 -9.62 -6.63
CA LEU A 207 -23.17 -10.08 -7.02
C LEU A 207 -23.12 -11.33 -7.91
N ARG A 208 -22.20 -11.37 -8.89
CA ARG A 208 -21.99 -12.55 -9.74
C ARG A 208 -21.52 -13.76 -8.94
N SER A 209 -20.59 -13.57 -8.02
CA SER A 209 -20.10 -14.64 -7.14
C SER A 209 -21.24 -15.22 -6.29
N TRP A 210 -22.09 -14.37 -5.71
CA TRP A 210 -23.28 -14.80 -4.96
C TRP A 210 -24.27 -15.56 -5.85
N LEU A 211 -24.54 -15.09 -7.07
CA LEU A 211 -25.41 -15.79 -8.02
C LEU A 211 -24.87 -17.17 -8.39
N SER A 212 -23.57 -17.27 -8.69
CA SER A 212 -22.91 -18.54 -9.00
C SER A 212 -22.94 -19.51 -7.82
N ALA A 213 -22.78 -19.00 -6.60
CA ALA A 213 -22.90 -19.77 -5.37
C ALA A 213 -24.35 -20.08 -4.97
N LYS A 214 -25.34 -19.57 -5.71
CA LYS A 214 -26.78 -19.62 -5.38
C LYS A 214 -27.05 -19.14 -3.95
N LYS A 215 -26.40 -18.06 -3.55
CA LYS A 215 -26.51 -17.51 -2.21
C LYS A 215 -27.96 -17.15 -1.92
N ASP A 216 -28.41 -17.49 -0.72
CA ASP A 216 -29.81 -17.33 -0.34
C ASP A 216 -30.25 -15.86 -0.47
N PRO A 217 -31.38 -15.56 -1.13
CA PRO A 217 -31.86 -14.19 -1.28
C PRO A 217 -32.11 -13.46 0.04
N VAL A 218 -32.54 -14.14 1.10
CA VAL A 218 -32.73 -13.50 2.41
C VAL A 218 -31.38 -13.10 2.99
N GLU A 219 -30.36 -13.95 2.88
CA GLU A 219 -28.99 -13.59 3.29
C GLU A 219 -28.46 -12.38 2.51
N VAL A 220 -28.64 -12.35 1.18
CA VAL A 220 -28.19 -11.24 0.33
C VAL A 220 -28.92 -9.92 0.67
N PHE A 221 -30.20 -9.98 1.02
CA PHE A 221 -30.95 -8.82 1.51
C PHE A 221 -30.27 -8.18 2.73
N TYR A 222 -29.88 -9.01 3.71
CA TYR A 222 -29.17 -8.54 4.91
C TYR A 222 -27.75 -8.07 4.64
N LEU A 223 -27.01 -8.72 3.73
CA LEU A 223 -25.65 -8.33 3.35
C LEU A 223 -25.63 -6.95 2.67
N LEU A 224 -26.60 -6.67 1.79
CA LEU A 224 -26.72 -5.41 1.08
C LEU A 224 -27.37 -4.29 1.91
N ARG A 225 -27.93 -4.60 3.08
CA ARG A 225 -28.79 -3.68 3.86
C ARG A 225 -29.84 -3.05 2.97
N ALA A 226 -30.62 -3.88 2.29
CA ALA A 226 -31.62 -3.48 1.30
C ALA A 226 -32.85 -2.81 1.94
N ILE A 227 -32.63 -1.68 2.61
CA ILE A 227 -33.66 -0.79 3.13
C ILE A 227 -34.26 0.00 1.96
N GLU A 228 -35.57 0.20 2.01
CA GLU A 228 -36.34 0.87 0.95
C GLU A 228 -35.74 2.22 0.53
N GLY A 229 -35.67 2.47 -0.79
CA GLY A 229 -35.11 3.69 -1.37
C GLY A 229 -33.58 3.79 -1.43
N GLY A 230 -32.84 2.86 -0.82
CA GLY A 230 -31.36 2.87 -0.81
C GLY A 230 -30.71 2.13 -2.00
N GLU A 231 -29.43 2.40 -2.25
CA GLU A 231 -28.65 1.69 -3.29
C GLU A 231 -28.61 0.17 -3.03
N GLY A 232 -28.59 -0.25 -1.76
CA GLY A 232 -28.70 -1.65 -1.37
C GLY A 232 -29.98 -2.33 -1.88
N ALA A 233 -31.11 -1.63 -1.89
CA ALA A 233 -32.37 -2.14 -2.42
C ALA A 233 -32.33 -2.32 -3.94
N ALA A 234 -31.74 -1.36 -4.67
CA ALA A 234 -31.59 -1.47 -6.13
C ALA A 234 -30.69 -2.67 -6.53
N LEU A 235 -29.60 -2.89 -5.78
CA LEU A 235 -28.71 -4.04 -5.98
C LEU A 235 -29.42 -5.35 -5.63
N TYR A 236 -30.23 -5.36 -4.56
CA TYR A 236 -31.02 -6.52 -4.19
C TYR A 236 -32.07 -6.88 -5.25
N THR A 237 -32.80 -5.90 -5.78
CA THR A 237 -33.76 -6.10 -6.88
C THR A 237 -33.08 -6.67 -8.12
N THR A 238 -31.87 -6.18 -8.44
CA THR A 238 -31.05 -6.73 -9.53
C THR A 238 -30.67 -8.20 -9.26
N TYR A 239 -30.20 -8.50 -8.05
CA TYR A 239 -29.81 -9.85 -7.65
C TYR A 239 -30.98 -10.85 -7.72
N ILE A 240 -32.12 -10.52 -7.11
CA ILE A 240 -33.27 -11.44 -7.03
C ILE A 240 -33.87 -11.72 -8.42
N SER A 241 -33.88 -10.72 -9.30
CA SER A 241 -34.34 -10.87 -10.68
C SER A 241 -33.44 -11.86 -11.44
N ALA A 242 -32.12 -11.70 -11.33
CA ALA A 242 -31.15 -12.61 -11.95
C ALA A 242 -31.21 -14.02 -11.33
N PHE A 243 -31.39 -14.13 -10.02
CA PHE A 243 -31.50 -15.40 -9.30
C PHE A 243 -32.74 -16.22 -9.75
N LYS A 244 -33.90 -15.56 -9.87
CA LYS A 244 -35.13 -16.18 -10.39
C LYS A 244 -34.96 -16.64 -11.85
N ALA A 245 -34.38 -15.81 -12.71
CA ALA A 245 -34.14 -16.14 -14.11
C ALA A 245 -33.22 -17.37 -14.27
N ALA A 246 -32.12 -17.43 -13.49
CA ALA A 246 -31.22 -18.58 -13.49
C ALA A 246 -31.90 -19.87 -13.01
N SER A 247 -32.79 -19.76 -12.02
CA SER A 247 -33.56 -20.90 -11.49
C SER A 247 -34.61 -21.41 -12.47
N SER A 248 -35.26 -20.51 -13.22
CA SER A 248 -36.28 -20.88 -14.23
C SER A 248 -35.67 -21.60 -15.43
N LYS A 249 -34.52 -21.13 -15.95
CA LYS A 249 -33.84 -21.78 -17.09
C LYS A 249 -33.49 -23.23 -16.82
N ARG A 250 -33.11 -23.57 -15.58
CA ARG A 250 -32.74 -24.95 -15.20
C ARG A 250 -33.95 -25.88 -15.13
N LYS A 251 -35.11 -25.40 -14.67
CA LYS A 251 -36.35 -26.20 -14.67
C LYS A 251 -36.75 -26.60 -16.09
N THR A 252 -36.62 -25.69 -17.06
CA THR A 252 -36.94 -25.97 -18.46
C THR A 252 -35.96 -26.92 -19.17
N THR A 253 -34.71 -27.02 -18.70
CA THR A 253 -33.72 -27.97 -19.25
C THR A 253 -33.94 -29.38 -18.72
N ASN A 254 -34.33 -29.54 -17.45
CA ASN A 254 -34.57 -30.85 -16.82
C ASN A 254 -35.91 -31.50 -17.21
N THR A 255 -36.87 -30.76 -17.77
CA THR A 255 -38.16 -31.30 -18.26
C THR A 255 -38.14 -31.71 -19.74
N LYS A 256 -36.99 -31.59 -20.42
CA LYS A 256 -36.82 -31.91 -21.85
C LYS A 256 -35.94 -33.16 -22.10
N THR A 257 -35.64 -33.92 -21.04
CA THR A 257 -34.96 -35.22 -21.05
C THR A 257 -35.86 -36.24 -20.41
#